data_AF-A0A2N2VQT7-F1
#
_entry.id   AF-A0A2N2VQT7-F1
#
_cell.length_a   1.000
_cell.length_b   1.000
_cell.length_c   1.000
_cell.angle_alpha   90.00
_cell.angle_beta   90.00
_cell.angle_gamma   90.00
#
_symmetry.space_group_name_H-M   'P 1'
#
loop_
_entity.id
_entity.type
_entity.pdbx_description
1 polymer ?
#
loop_
_entity_poly.entity_id
_entity_poly.type
_entity_poly.pdbx_seq_one_letter_code
_entity_poly.pdbx_strand_id
1 'polypeptide(L)'
;MDSATIIAVVSIITAGLTIAIGSVGPALGEGRAVATALTSLAQQPDASATITRTLFVGLAMVESVAIYCFVVSMILLFANPFWNHAIAQLAQVAGK
;
A
#
# COMPACT_ATOMS: atom_id res chain seq x y z
N MET A 1 29.57 -7.97 -1.07
CA MET A 1 28.60 -6.92 -0.69
C MET A 1 28.49 -6.95 0.81
N ASP A 2 28.58 -5.79 1.44
CA ASP A 2 28.32 -5.67 2.87
C ASP A 2 26.84 -5.98 3.17
N SER A 3 26.58 -6.51 4.36
CA SER A 3 25.23 -6.91 4.78
C SER A 3 24.24 -5.73 4.75
N ALA A 4 24.71 -4.51 5.02
CA ALA A 4 23.90 -3.31 4.98
C ALA A 4 23.43 -2.98 3.55
N THR A 5 24.31 -3.06 2.54
CA THR A 5 23.92 -2.88 1.14
C THR A 5 22.92 -3.93 0.67
N ILE A 6 23.07 -5.20 1.06
CA ILE A 6 22.11 -6.25 0.69
C ILE A 6 20.72 -5.94 1.27
N ILE A 7 20.66 -5.56 2.55
CA ILE A 7 19.40 -5.19 3.21
C ILE A 7 18.77 -3.97 2.53
N ALA A 8 19.54 -2.96 2.16
CA ALA A 8 19.05 -1.78 1.43
C ALA A 8 18.41 -2.18 0.10
N VAL A 9 19.16 -2.92 -0.74
CA VAL A 9 18.71 -3.28 -2.09
C VAL A 9 17.43 -4.12 -2.04
N VAL A 10 17.40 -5.15 -1.19
CA VAL A 10 16.21 -6.01 -1.03
C VAL A 10 15.02 -5.19 -0.53
N SER A 11 15.22 -4.34 0.48
CA SER A 11 14.12 -3.54 1.05
C SER A 11 13.53 -2.55 0.04
N ILE A 12 14.37 -1.90 -0.77
CA ILE A 12 13.92 -0.97 -1.81
C ILE A 12 13.11 -1.70 -2.89
N ILE A 13 13.60 -2.84 -3.38
CA ILE A 13 12.92 -3.63 -4.41
C ILE A 13 11.59 -4.15 -3.87
N THR A 14 11.58 -4.72 -2.66
CA THR A 14 10.35 -5.22 -2.03
C THR A 14 9.35 -4.10 -1.79
N ALA A 15 9.78 -2.93 -1.28
CA ALA A 15 8.89 -1.79 -1.07
C ALA A 15 8.23 -1.31 -2.37
N GLY A 16 8.99 -1.25 -3.48
CA GLY A 16 8.46 -0.90 -4.79
C GLY A 16 7.46 -1.95 -5.32
N LEU A 17 7.78 -3.24 -5.15
CA LEU A 17 6.91 -4.32 -5.60
C LEU A 17 5.59 -4.38 -4.79
N THR A 18 5.68 -4.18 -3.47
CA THR A 18 4.51 -4.18 -2.58
C THR A 18 3.49 -3.13 -2.99
N ILE A 19 3.92 -1.91 -3.34
CA ILE A 19 2.98 -0.87 -3.77
C ILE A 19 2.49 -1.09 -5.21
N ALA A 20 3.36 -1.58 -6.10
CA ALA A 20 2.99 -1.87 -7.48
C ALA A 20 1.89 -2.94 -7.57
N ILE A 21 1.99 -4.00 -6.77
CA ILE A 21 0.97 -5.06 -6.73
C ILE A 21 -0.24 -4.62 -5.89
N GLY A 22 0.00 -3.98 -4.74
CA GLY A 22 -1.04 -3.59 -3.78
C GLY A 22 -2.03 -2.56 -4.30
N SER A 23 -1.63 -1.73 -5.27
CA SER A 23 -2.48 -0.68 -5.85
C SER A 23 -3.38 -1.17 -6.99
N VAL A 24 -3.02 -2.27 -7.67
CA VAL A 24 -3.76 -2.76 -8.86
C VAL A 24 -5.16 -3.26 -8.49
N GLY A 25 -5.29 -4.01 -7.40
CA GLY A 25 -6.58 -4.53 -6.94
C GLY A 25 -7.59 -3.42 -6.62
N PRO A 26 -7.25 -2.46 -5.74
CA PRO A 26 -8.06 -1.28 -5.46
C PRO A 26 -8.39 -0.49 -6.73
N ALA A 27 -7.42 -0.15 -7.58
CA ALA A 27 -7.67 0.61 -8.81
C ALA A 27 -8.73 -0.05 -9.72
N LEU A 28 -8.67 -1.37 -9.89
CA LEU A 28 -9.67 -2.11 -10.68
C LEU A 28 -11.03 -2.19 -9.99
N GLY A 29 -11.06 -2.39 -8.67
CA GLY A 29 -12.29 -2.45 -7.88
C GLY A 29 -13.04 -1.12 -7.86
N GLU A 30 -12.32 -0.04 -7.59
CA GLU A 30 -12.85 1.32 -7.53
C GLU A 30 -13.35 1.78 -8.90
N GLY A 31 -12.58 1.55 -9.97
CA GLY A 31 -13.00 1.89 -11.33
C GLY A 31 -14.33 1.24 -11.72
N ARG A 32 -14.52 -0.04 -11.34
CA ARG A 32 -15.79 -0.75 -11.57
C ARG A 32 -16.91 -0.20 -10.70
N ALA A 33 -16.67 0.04 -9.41
CA ALA A 33 -17.66 0.58 -8.49
C ALA A 33 -18.17 1.96 -8.95
N VAL A 34 -17.27 2.83 -9.39
CA VAL A 34 -17.61 4.15 -9.94
C VAL A 34 -18.43 4.03 -11.22
N ALA A 35 -18.04 3.18 -12.17
CA ALA A 35 -18.79 2.97 -13.41
C ALA A 35 -20.22 2.46 -13.16
N THR A 36 -20.39 1.52 -12.22
CA THR A 36 -21.70 1.03 -11.81
C THR A 36 -22.52 2.13 -11.13
N ALA A 37 -21.92 2.90 -10.22
CA ALA A 37 -22.61 4.00 -9.56
C ALA A 37 -23.09 5.07 -10.54
N LEU A 38 -22.29 5.45 -11.55
CA LEU A 38 -22.71 6.39 -12.59
C LEU A 38 -23.92 5.89 -13.37
N THR A 39 -23.97 4.58 -13.68
CA THR A 39 -25.12 3.96 -14.36
C THR A 39 -26.36 3.99 -13.46
N SER A 40 -26.22 3.66 -12.17
CA SER A 40 -27.31 3.73 -11.20
C SER A 40 -27.83 5.16 -11.00
N LEU A 41 -26.93 6.15 -10.98
CA LEU A 41 -27.30 7.56 -10.90
C LEU A 41 -28.10 8.04 -12.12
N ALA A 42 -27.72 7.58 -13.33
CA ALA A 42 -28.46 7.89 -14.55
C ALA A 42 -29.87 7.26 -14.55
N GLN A 43 -30.03 6.06 -13.97
CA GLN A 43 -31.31 5.37 -13.88
C GLN A 43 -32.22 5.90 -12.76
N GLN A 44 -31.63 6.35 -11.64
CA GLN A 44 -32.34 6.81 -10.45
C GLN A 44 -31.73 8.12 -9.91
N PRO A 45 -32.00 9.26 -10.56
CA PRO A 45 -31.47 10.56 -10.14
C PRO A 45 -31.97 10.95 -8.73
N ASP A 46 -33.19 10.54 -8.36
CA ASP A 46 -33.77 10.83 -7.04
C ASP A 46 -33.01 10.16 -5.88
N ALA A 47 -32.31 9.05 -6.16
CA ALA A 47 -31.52 8.30 -5.17
C ALA A 47 -30.05 8.77 -5.09
N SER A 48 -29.69 9.86 -5.75
CA SER A 48 -28.29 10.29 -5.93
C SER A 48 -27.52 10.45 -4.63
N ALA A 49 -28.11 11.06 -3.62
CA ALA A 49 -27.48 11.26 -2.32
C ALA A 49 -27.13 9.93 -1.62
N THR A 50 -28.01 8.94 -1.71
CA THR A 50 -27.80 7.62 -1.09
C THR A 50 -26.75 6.81 -1.85
N ILE A 51 -26.78 6.85 -3.18
CA ILE A 51 -25.81 6.14 -4.05
C ILE A 51 -24.40 6.70 -3.82
N THR A 52 -24.23 8.02 -3.89
CA THR A 52 -22.92 8.66 -3.71
C THR A 52 -22.34 8.42 -2.32
N ARG A 53 -23.16 8.51 -1.26
CA ARG A 53 -22.72 8.20 0.11
C ARG A 53 -22.24 6.76 0.23
N THR A 54 -23.01 5.80 -0.29
CA THR A 54 -22.65 4.38 -0.22
C THR A 54 -21.41 4.08 -1.05
N LEU A 55 -21.29 4.69 -2.23
CA LEU A 55 -20.10 4.60 -3.08
C LEU A 55 -18.86 5.05 -2.32
N PHE A 56 -18.83 6.26 -1.77
CA PHE A 56 -17.64 6.78 -1.10
C PHE A 56 -17.26 5.99 0.16
N VAL A 57 -18.25 5.50 0.93
CA VAL A 57 -17.95 4.59 2.05
C VAL A 57 -17.33 3.29 1.54
N GLY A 58 -17.86 2.71 0.45
CA GLY A 58 -17.30 1.51 -0.16
C GLY A 58 -15.88 1.72 -0.70
N LEU A 59 -15.65 2.80 -1.45
CA LEU A 59 -14.34 3.17 -1.98
C LEU A 59 -13.33 3.36 -0.85
N ALA A 60 -13.68 4.09 0.22
CA ALA A 60 -12.79 4.28 1.37
C ALA A 60 -12.37 2.95 2.04
N MET A 61 -13.27 1.96 2.09
CA MET A 61 -12.95 0.63 2.61
C MET A 61 -12.01 -0.14 1.67
N VAL A 62 -12.20 -0.04 0.35
CA VAL A 62 -11.33 -0.68 -0.64
C VAL A 62 -9.93 -0.04 -0.63
N GLU A 63 -9.86 1.28 -0.54
CA GLU A 63 -8.60 2.02 -0.54
C GLU A 63 -7.71 1.70 0.67
N SER A 64 -8.30 1.26 1.79
CA SER A 64 -7.54 0.84 2.98
C SER A 64 -6.48 -0.23 2.69
N VAL A 65 -6.72 -1.11 1.70
CA VAL A 65 -5.76 -2.15 1.30
C VAL A 65 -4.54 -1.54 0.62
N ALA A 66 -4.74 -0.55 -0.27
CA ALA A 66 -3.65 0.20 -0.88
C ALA A 66 -2.84 0.96 0.17
N ILE A 67 -3.53 1.58 1.14
CA ILE A 67 -2.88 2.30 2.25
C ILE A 67 -2.03 1.35 3.11
N TYR A 68 -2.48 0.12 3.38
CA TYR A 68 -1.64 -0.84 4.11
C TYR A 68 -0.36 -1.20 3.35
N CYS A 69 -0.45 -1.43 2.04
CA CYS A 69 0.73 -1.64 1.20
C CYS A 69 1.66 -0.41 1.21
N PHE A 70 1.10 0.80 1.11
CA PHE A 70 1.86 2.04 1.15
C PHE A 70 2.58 2.23 2.50
N VAL A 71 1.90 1.99 3.61
CA VAL A 71 2.48 2.09 4.96
C VAL A 71 3.62 1.10 5.13
N VAL A 72 3.47 -0.15 4.69
CA VAL A 72 4.55 -1.15 4.73
C VAL A 72 5.75 -0.70 3.90
N SER A 73 5.53 -0.19 2.69
CA SER A 73 6.61 0.34 1.85
C SER A 73 7.31 1.54 2.51
N MET A 74 6.58 2.46 3.14
CA MET A 74 7.16 3.57 3.91
C MET A 74 8.01 3.08 5.08
N ILE A 75 7.55 2.06 5.82
CA ILE A 75 8.32 1.47 6.92
C ILE A 75 9.62 0.86 6.40
N LEU A 76 9.59 0.10 5.30
CA LEU A 76 10.79 -0.51 4.72
C LEU A 76 11.81 0.51 4.20
N LEU A 77 11.35 1.68 3.75
CA LEU A 77 12.23 2.73 3.22
C LEU A 77 12.78 3.66 4.30
N PHE A 78 11.96 4.05 5.28
CA PHE A 78 12.31 5.12 6.23
C PHE A 78 12.48 4.65 7.68
N ALA A 79 11.86 3.54 8.07
CA ALA A 79 11.85 3.04 9.44
C ALA A 79 12.20 1.54 9.51
N ASN A 80 13.14 1.13 8.67
CA ASN A 80 13.41 -0.29 8.45
C ASN A 80 13.99 -0.94 9.72
N PRO A 81 13.31 -1.94 10.31
CA PRO A 81 13.74 -2.56 11.56
C PRO A 81 15.02 -3.40 11.41
N PHE A 82 15.38 -3.81 10.20
CA PHE A 82 16.55 -4.66 9.94
C PHE A 82 17.87 -3.91 10.09
N TRP A 83 17.87 -2.56 10.09
CA TRP A 83 19.07 -1.77 10.35
C TRP A 83 19.65 -2.04 11.73
N ASN A 84 18.81 -2.15 12.77
CA ASN A 84 19.27 -2.41 14.13
C ASN A 84 19.89 -3.81 14.25
N HIS A 85 19.31 -4.81 13.59
CA HIS A 85 19.89 -6.15 13.54
C HIS A 85 21.23 -6.18 12.79
N ALA A 86 21.35 -5.44 11.68
CA ALA A 86 22.59 -5.34 10.91
C ALA A 86 23.70 -4.67 11.72
N ILE A 87 23.41 -3.56 12.38
CA ILE A 87 24.37 -2.82 13.21
C ILE A 87 24.82 -3.66 14.42
N ALA A 88 23.90 -4.37 15.08
CA ALA A 88 24.23 -5.24 16.20
C ALA A 88 25.16 -6.40 15.79
N GLN A 89 24.94 -7.00 14.61
CA GLN A 89 25.82 -8.04 14.10
C GLN A 89 27.21 -7.51 13.75
N LEU A 90 27.30 -6.33 13.12
CA LEU A 90 28.59 -5.69 12.84
C LEU A 90 29.37 -5.38 14.12
N ALA A 91 28.70 -4.93 15.18
CA ALA A 91 29.33 -4.66 16.48
C ALA A 91 29.88 -5.94 17.14
N GLN A 92 29.21 -7.09 17.01
CA GLN A 92 29.71 -8.37 17.53
C GLN A 92 30.91 -8.92 16.75
N VAL A 93 30.99 -8.65 15.45
CA VAL A 93 32.13 -9.05 14.61
C VAL A 93 33.35 -8.16 14.86
N ALA A 94 33.16 -6.87 15.12
CA ALA A 94 34.25 -5.93 15.43
C ALA A 94 34.79 -6.08 16.87
N GLY A 95 34.02 -6.67 17.79
CA GLY A 95 34.43 -6.96 19.17
C GLY A 95 35.15 -8.29 19.37
N LYS A 96 35.43 -9.04 18.30
CA LYS A 96 36.30 -10.22 18.25
C LYS A 96 37.52 -9.91 17.39
#